data_AF-A0A8J6IZS4-F1
#
_entry.id   AF-A0A8J6IZS4-F1
#
_cell.length_a   1.000
_cell.length_b   1.000
_cell.length_c   1.000
_cell.angle_alpha   90.00
_cell.angle_beta   90.00
_cell.angle_gamma   90.00
#
_symmetry.space_group_name_H-M   'P 1'
#
loop_
_entity.id
_entity.type
_entity.pdbx_description
1 polymer ?
#
loop_
_entity_poly.entity_id
_entity_poly.type
_entity_poly.pdbx_seq_one_letter_code
_entity_poly.pdbx_strand_id
1 'polypeptide(L)'
;MRTRSLPLLCALALLLWLGACTWQAPAPSQAPETPPATPEPAARYDFKVLPVTEEGIRTLYGWEGYEVRRITPFEEDYLVEYDPNDGAGTFTLLSWVFGNTGRRVQLCGMTEFTSYEITGPGQVRYSTSGLDAGTPWKGLPETRAVLVLGDENGQVSPHFIEFAETSEPAWLDPEQPLSMGFWSDGGLAPGGRWYQLYDARIDADGLSFSFIPNGDSAERFQSFFPACTTIPCFDTQYDPADRAFTLRLYNTSLASGGIGQEDLDWAGTGAYDGLYPYAFPEGGLGRDSHFLREVSIRQDGEDAVVTAKLTERAWRFTVRSSNLGGDAIPSFRLVFREYDWEQDER
;
A
#
# COMPACT_ATOMS: atom_id res chain seq x y z
N MET A 1 -25.85 25.82 66.91
CA MET A 1 -24.85 24.72 66.84
C MET A 1 -24.73 24.34 65.36
N ARG A 2 -23.65 24.77 64.69
CA ARG A 2 -22.44 23.96 64.38
C ARG A 2 -22.75 22.82 63.40
N THR A 3 -22.12 22.60 62.25
CA THR A 3 -21.09 23.28 61.44
C THR A 3 -20.95 22.47 60.14
N ARG A 4 -20.49 23.09 59.04
CA ARG A 4 -20.12 22.48 57.75
C ARG A 4 -18.89 21.56 57.86
N SER A 5 -18.79 20.51 57.02
CA SER A 5 -17.50 19.97 56.49
C SER A 5 -17.65 18.75 55.55
N LEU A 6 -17.41 18.95 54.24
CA LEU A 6 -16.53 18.08 53.42
C LEU A 6 -15.07 18.30 53.89
N PRO A 7 -14.02 17.55 53.46
CA PRO A 7 -13.87 16.14 53.12
C PRO A 7 -12.70 15.51 53.96
N LEU A 8 -12.76 14.22 54.32
CA LEU A 8 -11.68 13.55 55.06
C LEU A 8 -11.41 12.14 54.54
N LEU A 9 -11.12 12.01 53.24
CA LEU A 9 -10.60 10.77 52.66
C LEU A 9 -9.47 11.01 51.62
N CYS A 10 -9.12 12.27 51.32
CA CYS A 10 -8.03 12.62 50.38
C CYS A 10 -6.69 12.98 51.04
N ALA A 11 -6.52 12.85 52.36
CA ALA A 11 -5.32 13.34 53.05
C ALA A 11 -4.32 12.25 53.51
N LEU A 12 -4.59 10.95 53.31
CA LEU A 12 -3.70 9.88 53.80
C LEU A 12 -2.83 9.21 52.73
N ALA A 13 -2.98 9.55 51.44
CA ALA A 13 -2.12 9.04 50.37
C ALA A 13 -0.93 9.97 50.02
N LEU A 14 -0.87 11.17 50.62
CA LEU A 14 0.12 12.22 50.30
C LEU A 14 1.29 12.31 51.30
N LEU A 15 1.39 11.40 52.26
CA LEU A 15 2.44 11.41 53.30
C LEU A 15 3.48 10.28 53.18
N LEU A 16 3.52 9.57 52.06
CA LEU A 16 4.59 8.61 51.73
C LEU A 16 5.61 9.15 50.70
N TRP A 17 5.58 10.45 50.40
CA TRP A 17 6.47 11.10 49.42
C TRP A 17 7.31 12.26 49.97
N LEU A 18 7.46 12.37 51.29
CA LEU A 18 8.32 13.37 51.93
C LEU A 18 9.19 12.72 53.01
N GLY A 19 10.26 12.06 52.57
CA GLY A 19 11.18 11.36 53.46
C GLY A 19 12.47 10.89 52.79
N ALA A 20 13.05 11.68 51.87
CA ALA A 20 14.43 11.49 51.43
C ALA A 20 14.94 12.78 50.76
N CYS A 21 15.35 13.75 51.57
CA CYS A 21 16.23 14.82 51.14
C CYS A 21 17.42 14.83 52.09
N THR A 22 18.45 14.03 51.80
CA THR A 22 19.84 14.36 52.13
C THR A 22 20.81 13.63 51.18
N TRP A 23 21.77 14.40 50.68
CA TRP A 23 22.94 14.05 49.84
C TRP A 23 22.71 13.69 48.37
N GLN A 24 22.80 14.73 47.52
CA GLN A 24 23.21 14.62 46.12
C GLN A 24 24.70 14.26 46.05
N ALA A 25 25.00 13.05 45.59
CA ALA A 25 26.27 12.76 44.93
C ALA A 25 26.28 13.46 43.55
N PRO A 26 27.44 13.90 43.02
CA PRO A 26 27.50 14.42 41.67
C PRO A 26 27.02 13.35 40.69
N ALA A 27 26.16 13.73 39.75
CA ALA A 27 25.74 12.84 38.67
C ALA A 27 26.98 12.30 37.95
N PRO A 28 27.04 10.99 37.62
CA PRO A 28 28.10 10.50 36.75
C PRO A 28 28.01 11.27 35.44
N SER A 29 29.14 11.87 35.03
CA SER A 29 29.29 12.49 33.72
C SER A 29 28.73 11.53 32.67
N GLN A 30 27.67 11.93 31.97
CA GLN A 30 27.25 11.20 30.79
C GLN A 30 28.46 11.18 29.85
N ALA A 31 28.97 9.98 29.59
CA ALA A 31 29.87 9.77 28.47
C ALA A 31 29.13 10.26 27.21
N PRO A 32 29.85 10.82 26.22
CA PRO A 32 29.22 11.24 24.98
C PRO A 32 28.33 10.12 24.48
N GLU A 33 27.04 10.43 24.26
CA GLU A 33 26.12 9.50 23.62
C GLU A 33 26.77 9.04 22.31
N THR A 34 27.07 7.75 22.23
CA THR A 34 27.51 7.13 20.98
C THR A 34 26.48 7.49 19.92
N PRO A 35 26.89 8.02 18.75
CA PRO A 35 25.96 8.26 17.66
C PRO A 35 25.12 6.99 17.42
N PRO A 36 23.84 7.10 17.05
CA PRO A 36 23.08 5.93 16.64
C PRO A 36 23.90 5.18 15.59
N ALA A 37 24.06 3.87 15.79
CA ALA A 37 24.83 3.04 14.88
C ALA A 37 24.35 3.31 13.45
N THR A 38 25.28 3.74 12.59
CA THR A 38 25.07 3.73 11.15
C THR A 38 24.48 2.37 10.78
N PRO A 39 23.35 2.29 10.05
CA PRO A 39 22.88 1.01 9.56
C PRO A 39 24.03 0.37 8.79
N GLU A 40 24.46 -0.81 9.23
CA GLU A 40 25.48 -1.59 8.52
C GLU A 40 24.99 -1.77 7.08
N PRO A 41 25.80 -1.43 6.06
CA PRO A 41 25.37 -1.63 4.68
C PRO A 41 25.16 -3.13 4.43
N ALA A 42 24.10 -3.46 3.71
CA ALA A 42 23.76 -4.82 3.32
C ALA A 42 24.74 -5.37 2.27
N ALA A 43 25.93 -5.78 2.70
CA ALA A 43 26.78 -6.73 2.00
C ALA A 43 27.81 -7.31 2.97
N ARG A 44 27.69 -8.59 3.33
CA ARG A 44 28.70 -9.26 4.17
C ARG A 44 29.90 -9.75 3.35
N TYR A 45 29.82 -9.73 2.01
CA TYR A 45 30.84 -10.29 1.12
C TYR A 45 30.99 -9.48 -0.17
N ASP A 46 32.23 -9.41 -0.68
CA ASP A 46 32.59 -8.81 -1.97
C ASP A 46 32.98 -9.88 -3.01
N PHE A 47 32.94 -9.52 -4.30
CA PHE A 47 33.46 -10.36 -5.38
C PHE A 47 34.97 -10.55 -5.26
N LYS A 48 35.43 -11.81 -5.31
CA LYS A 48 36.86 -12.17 -5.16
C LYS A 48 37.65 -12.14 -6.47
N VAL A 49 36.96 -12.14 -7.60
CA VAL A 49 37.54 -12.17 -8.95
C VAL A 49 36.84 -11.11 -9.79
N LEU A 50 37.64 -10.30 -10.49
CA LEU A 50 37.21 -9.28 -11.44
C LEU A 50 37.89 -9.50 -12.81
N PRO A 51 37.21 -9.23 -13.95
CA PRO A 51 35.79 -8.88 -14.04
C PRO A 51 34.89 -10.02 -13.51
N VAL A 52 33.72 -9.65 -13.03
CA VAL A 52 32.73 -10.57 -12.47
C VAL A 52 32.34 -11.60 -13.52
N THR A 53 32.20 -12.86 -13.11
CA THR A 53 31.64 -13.93 -13.94
C THR A 53 30.29 -14.38 -13.38
N GLU A 54 29.49 -15.06 -14.20
CA GLU A 54 28.22 -15.65 -13.75
C GLU A 54 28.42 -16.63 -12.59
N GLU A 55 29.49 -17.42 -12.61
CA GLU A 55 29.85 -18.31 -11.50
C GLU A 55 30.20 -17.52 -10.24
N GLY A 56 30.87 -16.37 -10.40
CA GLY A 56 31.15 -15.44 -9.31
C GLY A 56 29.87 -14.90 -8.66
N ILE A 57 28.88 -14.51 -9.48
CA ILE A 57 27.55 -14.06 -9.02
C ILE A 57 26.87 -15.17 -8.23
N ARG A 58 26.73 -16.37 -8.81
CA ARG A 58 26.08 -17.50 -8.12
C ARG A 58 26.78 -17.86 -6.82
N THR A 59 28.10 -17.80 -6.79
CA THR A 59 28.90 -18.09 -5.60
C THR A 59 28.67 -17.06 -4.49
N LEU A 60 28.75 -15.76 -4.83
CA LEU A 60 28.58 -14.68 -3.85
C LEU A 60 27.17 -14.69 -3.26
N TYR A 61 26.14 -14.74 -4.12
CA TYR A 61 24.74 -14.75 -3.69
C TYR A 61 24.44 -16.00 -2.87
N GLY A 62 24.99 -17.16 -3.26
CA GLY A 62 24.86 -18.39 -2.48
C GLY A 62 25.51 -18.33 -1.10
N TRP A 63 26.63 -17.62 -0.93
CA TRP A 63 27.23 -17.37 0.39
C TRP A 63 26.39 -16.47 1.28
N GLU A 64 25.64 -15.56 0.69
CA GLU A 64 24.67 -14.72 1.38
C GLU A 64 23.35 -15.42 1.68
N GLY A 65 23.18 -16.63 1.16
CA GLY A 65 21.97 -17.44 1.35
C GLY A 65 20.90 -17.18 0.30
N TYR A 66 21.18 -16.45 -0.79
CA TYR A 66 20.24 -16.20 -1.88
C TYR A 66 20.31 -17.25 -2.98
N GLU A 67 19.17 -17.52 -3.64
CA GLU A 67 19.12 -18.40 -4.82
C GLU A 67 19.03 -17.56 -6.10
N VAL A 68 20.06 -17.61 -6.95
CA VAL A 68 20.04 -16.89 -8.24
C VAL A 68 19.16 -17.61 -9.25
N ARG A 69 18.02 -17.01 -9.61
CA ARG A 69 17.07 -17.53 -10.60
C ARG A 69 17.54 -17.28 -12.02
N ARG A 70 17.96 -16.06 -12.32
CA ARG A 70 18.37 -15.65 -13.67
C ARG A 70 19.49 -14.62 -13.62
N ILE A 71 20.41 -14.73 -14.57
CA ILE A 71 21.43 -13.74 -14.84
C ILE A 71 21.25 -13.32 -16.30
N THR A 72 21.07 -12.03 -16.53
CA THR A 72 20.91 -11.47 -17.87
C THR A 72 22.09 -10.53 -18.12
N PRO A 73 23.07 -10.92 -18.96
CA PRO A 73 24.19 -10.05 -19.29
C PRO A 73 23.73 -8.88 -20.15
N PHE A 74 24.32 -7.71 -19.93
CA PHE A 74 24.11 -6.51 -20.74
C PHE A 74 25.43 -5.73 -20.83
N GLU A 75 26.01 -5.68 -22.04
CA GLU A 75 27.36 -5.18 -22.24
C GLU A 75 28.37 -5.90 -21.33
N GLU A 76 29.06 -5.17 -20.45
CA GLU A 76 30.00 -5.73 -19.46
C GLU A 76 29.35 -5.98 -18.08
N ASP A 77 28.05 -5.70 -17.93
CA ASP A 77 27.32 -5.74 -16.67
C ASP A 77 26.26 -6.87 -16.65
N TYR A 78 25.61 -7.05 -15.49
CA TYR A 78 24.61 -8.08 -15.29
C TYR A 78 23.38 -7.55 -14.55
N LEU A 79 22.19 -7.90 -15.05
CA LEU A 79 20.96 -7.88 -14.26
C LEU A 79 20.77 -9.27 -13.63
N VAL A 80 20.66 -9.32 -12.31
CA VAL A 80 20.52 -10.56 -11.54
C VAL A 80 19.15 -10.60 -10.90
N GLU A 81 18.42 -11.68 -11.17
CA GLU A 81 17.19 -12.04 -10.47
C GLU A 81 17.50 -13.12 -9.43
N TYR A 82 17.12 -12.88 -8.18
CA TYR A 82 17.43 -13.78 -7.08
C TYR A 82 16.30 -13.86 -6.06
N ASP A 83 16.19 -15.01 -5.42
CA ASP A 83 15.28 -15.28 -4.32
C ASP A 83 15.97 -14.92 -2.99
N PRO A 84 15.36 -14.07 -2.15
CA PRO A 84 15.90 -13.76 -0.83
C PRO A 84 15.91 -14.96 0.13
N ASN A 85 15.26 -16.09 -0.21
CA ASN A 85 15.19 -17.31 0.59
C ASN A 85 14.69 -17.08 2.02
N ASP A 86 13.74 -16.16 2.19
CA ASP A 86 13.12 -15.82 3.47
C ASP A 86 12.03 -16.83 3.92
N GLY A 87 11.79 -17.86 3.10
CA GLY A 87 10.75 -18.87 3.33
C GLY A 87 9.36 -18.50 2.81
N ALA A 88 9.18 -17.31 2.22
CA ALA A 88 7.92 -16.91 1.58
C ALA A 88 7.80 -17.42 0.13
N GLY A 89 8.92 -17.77 -0.53
CA GLY A 89 9.00 -18.55 -1.77
C GLY A 89 8.26 -18.01 -2.99
N THR A 90 7.79 -16.76 -2.94
CA THR A 90 6.88 -16.16 -3.93
C THR A 90 7.40 -14.87 -4.53
N PHE A 91 8.46 -14.28 -3.97
CA PHE A 91 9.00 -13.00 -4.42
C PHE A 91 10.47 -13.13 -4.78
N THR A 92 10.86 -12.49 -5.86
CA THR A 92 12.26 -12.35 -6.28
C THR A 92 12.66 -10.88 -6.26
N LEU A 93 13.95 -10.63 -6.18
CA LEU A 93 14.56 -9.31 -6.21
C LEU A 93 15.41 -9.17 -7.47
N LEU A 94 15.56 -7.93 -7.92
CA LEU A 94 16.44 -7.55 -9.01
C LEU A 94 17.62 -6.73 -8.48
N SER A 95 18.81 -7.02 -8.99
CA SER A 95 20.00 -6.22 -8.75
C SER A 95 20.81 -6.00 -10.02
N TRP A 96 21.38 -4.80 -10.16
CA TRP A 96 22.40 -4.52 -11.16
C TRP A 96 23.78 -4.82 -10.58
N VAL A 97 24.61 -5.57 -11.31
CA VAL A 97 26.00 -5.87 -10.94
C VAL A 97 26.92 -5.33 -12.02
N PHE A 98 27.77 -4.36 -11.64
CA PHE A 98 28.80 -3.81 -12.51
C PHE A 98 29.91 -4.84 -12.69
N GLY A 99 30.18 -5.27 -13.92
CA GLY A 99 31.07 -6.42 -14.14
C GLY A 99 32.53 -6.11 -13.83
N ASN A 100 33.01 -4.91 -14.13
CA ASN A 100 34.42 -4.57 -13.92
C ASN A 100 34.79 -4.41 -12.44
N THR A 101 33.87 -3.90 -11.62
CA THR A 101 34.15 -3.53 -10.23
C THR A 101 33.47 -4.43 -9.22
N GLY A 102 32.43 -5.17 -9.62
CA GLY A 102 31.60 -5.95 -8.72
C GLY A 102 30.66 -5.11 -7.85
N ARG A 103 30.57 -3.79 -8.07
CA ARG A 103 29.56 -2.96 -7.39
C ARG A 103 28.18 -3.53 -7.72
N ARG A 104 27.33 -3.65 -6.70
CA ARG A 104 25.96 -4.14 -6.84
C ARG A 104 24.97 -3.12 -6.30
N VAL A 105 23.83 -3.00 -6.96
CA VAL A 105 22.72 -2.13 -6.54
C VAL A 105 21.43 -2.93 -6.62
N GLN A 106 20.73 -3.10 -5.49
CA GLN A 106 19.39 -3.69 -5.48
C GLN A 106 18.41 -2.68 -6.09
N LEU A 107 17.67 -3.11 -7.13
CA LEU A 107 16.82 -2.25 -7.95
C LEU A 107 15.36 -2.24 -7.51
N CYS A 108 14.86 -3.34 -6.96
CA CYS A 108 13.46 -3.46 -6.55
C CYS A 108 13.33 -4.00 -5.12
N GLY A 109 12.22 -3.63 -4.47
CA GLY A 109 11.81 -4.17 -3.17
C GLY A 109 11.07 -5.50 -3.30
N MET A 110 10.43 -5.93 -2.22
CA MET A 110 9.69 -7.20 -2.13
C MET A 110 8.30 -7.13 -2.81
N THR A 111 8.22 -6.53 -4.00
CA THR A 111 6.99 -6.48 -4.79
C THR A 111 7.07 -7.53 -5.90
N GLU A 112 5.98 -8.28 -6.13
CA GLU A 112 5.96 -9.29 -7.19
C GLU A 112 5.94 -8.60 -8.56
N PHE A 113 6.96 -8.85 -9.36
CA PHE A 113 6.99 -8.44 -10.76
C PHE A 113 6.50 -9.56 -11.68
N THR A 114 5.82 -9.17 -12.75
CA THR A 114 5.28 -10.07 -13.78
C THR A 114 6.15 -10.12 -15.03
N SER A 115 6.96 -9.08 -15.25
CA SER A 115 7.90 -8.97 -16.37
C SER A 115 8.92 -7.87 -16.11
N TYR A 116 10.08 -7.95 -16.76
CA TYR A 116 11.07 -6.90 -16.78
C TYR A 116 11.91 -6.91 -18.07
N GLU A 117 12.45 -5.76 -18.43
CA GLU A 117 13.36 -5.56 -19.54
C GLU A 117 14.49 -4.58 -19.16
N ILE A 118 15.67 -4.79 -19.74
CA ILE A 118 16.77 -3.83 -19.64
C ILE A 118 16.58 -2.79 -20.74
N THR A 119 16.43 -1.53 -20.35
CA THR A 119 16.22 -0.40 -21.29
C THR A 119 17.50 0.39 -21.56
N GLY A 120 18.57 0.12 -20.81
CA GLY A 120 19.90 0.71 -20.98
C GLY A 120 20.84 0.32 -19.84
N PRO A 121 22.09 0.83 -19.84
CA PRO A 121 23.04 0.59 -18.76
C PRO A 121 22.48 1.05 -17.41
N GLY A 122 22.39 0.14 -16.44
CA GLY A 122 21.81 0.40 -15.12
C GLY A 122 20.32 0.73 -15.14
N GLN A 123 19.62 0.47 -16.24
CA GLN A 123 18.21 0.85 -16.43
C GLN A 123 17.33 -0.37 -16.67
N VAL A 124 16.31 -0.50 -15.84
CA VAL A 124 15.36 -1.61 -15.91
C VAL A 124 13.96 -1.06 -15.87
N ARG A 125 13.11 -1.54 -16.77
CA ARG A 125 11.66 -1.37 -16.68
C ARG A 125 11.03 -2.69 -16.26
N TYR A 126 10.12 -2.66 -15.29
CA TYR A 126 9.40 -3.85 -14.85
C TYR A 126 7.93 -3.56 -14.57
N SER A 127 7.08 -4.58 -14.68
CA SER A 127 5.66 -4.52 -14.34
C SER A 127 5.38 -5.33 -13.08
N THR A 128 4.48 -4.87 -12.22
CA THR A 128 4.11 -5.54 -10.97
C THR A 128 2.74 -6.19 -11.07
N SER A 129 2.46 -7.20 -10.24
CA SER A 129 1.10 -7.74 -10.06
C SER A 129 0.26 -6.92 -9.05
N GLY A 130 0.93 -6.03 -8.32
CA GLY A 130 0.42 -5.33 -7.14
C GLY A 130 0.61 -6.09 -5.83
N LEU A 131 1.08 -7.34 -5.84
CA LEU A 131 1.41 -8.06 -4.59
C LEU A 131 2.71 -7.57 -3.98
N ASP A 132 2.70 -7.41 -2.66
CA ASP A 132 3.85 -7.00 -1.87
C ASP A 132 4.08 -8.02 -0.74
N ALA A 133 5.34 -8.35 -0.46
CA ALA A 133 5.67 -9.32 0.59
C ALA A 133 5.74 -8.67 1.99
N GLY A 134 5.95 -7.35 2.05
CA GLY A 134 6.01 -6.60 3.30
C GLY A 134 4.63 -6.34 3.90
N THR A 135 3.58 -6.40 3.08
CA THR A 135 2.20 -6.16 3.51
C THR A 135 1.25 -7.19 2.92
N PRO A 136 0.26 -7.71 3.67
CA PRO A 136 -0.74 -8.63 3.13
C PRO A 136 -1.79 -7.87 2.30
N TRP A 137 -1.37 -6.91 1.47
CA TRP A 137 -2.22 -6.05 0.66
C TRP A 137 -1.79 -6.10 -0.80
N LYS A 138 -2.71 -6.48 -1.68
CA LYS A 138 -2.56 -6.41 -3.13
C LYS A 138 -3.03 -5.05 -3.64
N GLY A 139 -2.09 -4.24 -4.13
CA GLY A 139 -2.33 -2.98 -4.80
C GLY A 139 -2.72 -3.11 -6.27
N LEU A 140 -2.76 -1.96 -6.95
CA LEU A 140 -2.90 -1.91 -8.39
C LEU A 140 -1.56 -2.36 -9.03
N PRO A 141 -1.60 -3.16 -10.11
CA PRO A 141 -0.42 -3.35 -10.96
C PRO A 141 0.17 -2.01 -11.41
N GLU A 142 1.49 -1.93 -11.48
CA GLU A 142 2.22 -0.74 -11.91
C GLU A 142 3.30 -1.11 -12.92
N THR A 143 3.62 -0.19 -13.82
CA THR A 143 4.88 -0.23 -14.56
C THR A 143 5.86 0.72 -13.89
N ARG A 144 7.07 0.22 -13.64
CA ARG A 144 8.13 0.95 -12.95
C ARG A 144 9.36 1.03 -13.83
N ALA A 145 10.01 2.19 -13.82
CA ALA A 145 11.31 2.39 -14.47
C ALA A 145 12.33 2.78 -13.40
N VAL A 146 13.39 2.00 -13.32
CA VAL A 146 14.48 2.15 -12.37
C VAL A 146 15.77 2.51 -13.10
N LEU A 147 16.52 3.44 -12.54
CA LEU A 147 17.84 3.88 -12.99
C LEU A 147 18.82 3.81 -11.82
N VAL A 148 19.89 3.04 -11.96
CA VAL A 148 21.02 3.05 -11.03
C VAL A 148 21.69 4.44 -11.05
N LEU A 149 21.93 4.98 -9.86
CA LEU A 149 22.64 6.24 -9.67
C LEU A 149 24.13 5.99 -9.41
N GLY A 150 24.95 6.83 -10.04
CA GLY A 150 26.40 6.67 -10.08
C GLY A 150 26.86 5.61 -11.07
N ASP A 151 28.16 5.30 -11.03
CA ASP A 151 28.80 4.39 -11.97
C ASP A 151 29.44 3.19 -11.24
N GLU A 152 30.21 2.39 -11.94
CA GLU A 152 30.91 1.23 -11.38
C GLU A 152 31.78 1.55 -10.14
N ASN A 153 32.16 2.81 -9.91
CA ASN A 153 33.07 3.26 -8.84
C ASN A 153 32.36 3.87 -7.62
N GLY A 154 31.05 4.12 -7.69
CA GLY A 154 30.26 4.54 -6.52
C GLY A 154 29.23 5.63 -6.76
N GLN A 155 28.58 6.05 -5.67
CA GLN A 155 27.38 6.89 -5.71
C GLN A 155 27.64 8.33 -6.16
N VAL A 156 26.66 8.88 -6.88
CA VAL A 156 26.56 10.32 -7.22
C VAL A 156 25.56 11.05 -6.31
N SER A 157 24.77 10.33 -5.50
CA SER A 157 23.74 10.93 -4.64
C SER A 157 24.28 11.34 -3.26
N PRO A 158 24.05 12.59 -2.79
CA PRO A 158 24.42 13.03 -1.45
C PRO A 158 23.68 12.32 -0.30
N HIS A 159 22.61 11.58 -0.62
CA HIS A 159 21.65 11.04 0.35
C HIS A 159 21.71 9.52 0.50
N PHE A 160 22.82 8.89 0.09
CA PHE A 160 22.96 7.43 0.12
C PHE A 160 21.93 6.67 -0.75
N ILE A 161 21.34 7.34 -1.75
CA ILE A 161 20.39 6.73 -2.69
C ILE A 161 21.15 6.11 -3.87
N GLU A 162 20.96 4.82 -4.10
CA GLU A 162 21.65 4.06 -5.15
C GLU A 162 20.87 3.94 -6.47
N PHE A 163 19.57 4.22 -6.47
CA PHE A 163 18.74 4.20 -7.66
C PHE A 163 17.62 5.25 -7.59
N ALA A 164 17.14 5.68 -8.75
CA ALA A 164 15.92 6.44 -8.90
C ALA A 164 14.85 5.53 -9.50
N GLU A 165 13.63 5.60 -8.97
CA GLU A 165 12.48 4.84 -9.45
C GLU A 165 11.34 5.81 -9.79
N THR A 166 10.67 5.51 -10.90
CA THR A 166 9.39 6.13 -11.27
C THR A 166 8.37 5.02 -11.44
N SER A 167 7.13 5.26 -11.00
CA SER A 167 6.02 4.33 -11.12
C SER A 167 4.85 4.97 -11.85
N GLU A 168 4.20 4.17 -12.70
CA GLU A 168 2.99 4.53 -13.41
C GLU A 168 1.92 3.45 -13.16
N PRO A 169 0.72 3.82 -12.66
CA PRO A 169 -0.41 2.91 -12.54
C PRO A 169 -0.72 2.20 -13.85
N ALA A 170 -0.97 0.89 -13.80
CA ALA A 170 -1.38 0.15 -14.99
C ALA A 170 -2.76 0.62 -15.49
N TRP A 171 -2.92 0.59 -16.81
CA TRP A 171 -4.18 0.74 -17.52
C TRP A 171 -4.67 -0.63 -17.96
N LEU A 172 -5.73 -1.11 -17.32
CA LEU A 172 -6.23 -2.48 -17.49
C LEU A 172 -7.33 -2.51 -18.54
N ASP A 173 -7.40 -3.62 -19.26
CA ASP A 173 -8.57 -3.97 -20.06
C ASP A 173 -9.75 -4.27 -19.12
N PRO A 174 -10.97 -3.72 -19.32
CA PRO A 174 -12.14 -4.13 -18.57
C PRO A 174 -12.37 -5.66 -18.50
N GLU A 175 -11.97 -6.41 -19.54
CA GLU A 175 -12.04 -7.88 -19.58
C GLU A 175 -11.05 -8.56 -18.63
N GLN A 176 -10.02 -7.86 -18.16
CA GLN A 176 -9.08 -8.36 -17.15
C GLN A 176 -9.66 -8.10 -15.74
N PRO A 177 -9.99 -9.15 -14.97
CA PRO A 177 -10.45 -8.96 -13.60
C PRO A 177 -9.36 -8.31 -12.75
N LEU A 178 -9.71 -7.24 -12.04
CA LEU A 178 -8.86 -6.63 -11.04
C LEU A 178 -9.40 -6.99 -9.65
N SER A 179 -8.55 -7.57 -8.81
CA SER A 179 -8.79 -7.62 -7.37
C SER A 179 -7.73 -6.80 -6.64
N MET A 180 -8.17 -5.96 -5.72
CA MET A 180 -7.33 -5.17 -4.83
C MET A 180 -7.84 -5.32 -3.40
N GLY A 181 -6.92 -5.39 -2.44
CA GLY A 181 -7.31 -5.60 -1.06
C GLY A 181 -6.36 -6.51 -0.30
N PHE A 182 -6.78 -6.90 0.90
CA PHE A 182 -6.08 -7.89 1.70
C PHE A 182 -5.96 -9.22 0.93
N TRP A 183 -4.78 -9.82 0.97
CA TRP A 183 -4.44 -11.02 0.21
C TRP A 183 -3.96 -12.13 1.14
N SER A 184 -4.53 -13.33 1.00
CA SER A 184 -4.17 -14.51 1.78
C SER A 184 -4.46 -15.77 0.98
N ASP A 185 -3.64 -16.81 1.16
CA ASP A 185 -3.81 -18.13 0.56
C ASP A 185 -4.07 -18.11 -0.97
N GLY A 186 -3.40 -17.19 -1.68
CA GLY A 186 -3.49 -17.06 -3.15
C GLY A 186 -4.74 -16.34 -3.66
N GLY A 187 -5.50 -15.68 -2.79
CA GLY A 187 -6.71 -14.96 -3.17
C GLY A 187 -7.02 -13.74 -2.32
N LEU A 188 -8.06 -13.03 -2.75
CA LEU A 188 -8.62 -11.90 -2.01
C LEU A 188 -9.23 -12.41 -0.69
N ALA A 189 -8.83 -11.82 0.42
CA ALA A 189 -9.28 -12.16 1.76
C ALA A 189 -9.77 -10.88 2.45
N PRO A 190 -11.04 -10.46 2.22
CA PRO A 190 -11.55 -9.16 2.66
C PRO A 190 -11.36 -8.80 4.14
N GLY A 191 -11.09 -9.81 4.97
CA GLY A 191 -10.72 -9.65 6.37
C GLY A 191 -11.89 -9.22 7.24
N GLY A 192 -11.59 -8.80 8.47
CA GLY A 192 -12.57 -8.34 9.45
C GLY A 192 -12.81 -6.83 9.44
N ARG A 193 -12.41 -6.11 8.39
CA ARG A 193 -12.59 -4.66 8.29
C ARG A 193 -13.91 -4.32 7.60
N TRP A 194 -14.70 -3.48 8.26
CA TRP A 194 -16.06 -3.14 7.86
C TRP A 194 -16.21 -1.67 7.51
N TYR A 195 -16.81 -1.43 6.36
CA TYR A 195 -16.95 -0.12 5.75
C TYR A 195 -18.41 0.25 5.64
N GLN A 196 -18.70 1.55 5.72
CA GLN A 196 -19.94 2.14 5.28
C GLN A 196 -19.60 3.07 4.10
N LEU A 197 -20.33 2.92 3.00
CA LEU A 197 -20.21 3.84 1.87
C LEU A 197 -20.70 5.23 2.30
N TYR A 198 -19.82 6.23 2.21
CA TYR A 198 -20.14 7.61 2.58
C TYR A 198 -20.58 8.44 1.38
N ASP A 199 -19.97 8.24 0.22
CA ASP A 199 -20.34 8.94 -1.00
C ASP A 199 -19.92 8.11 -2.21
N ALA A 200 -20.77 8.10 -3.24
CA ALA A 200 -20.49 7.51 -4.54
C ALA A 200 -21.03 8.41 -5.65
N ARG A 201 -20.21 8.70 -6.66
CA ARG A 201 -20.55 9.63 -7.74
C ARG A 201 -19.99 9.20 -9.08
N ILE A 202 -20.70 9.56 -10.15
CA ILE A 202 -20.19 9.53 -11.52
C ILE A 202 -19.42 10.82 -11.77
N ASP A 203 -18.16 10.67 -12.15
CA ASP A 203 -17.28 11.75 -12.61
C ASP A 203 -17.28 11.85 -14.13
N ALA A 204 -16.63 12.90 -14.66
CA ALA A 204 -16.43 13.05 -16.10
C ALA A 204 -15.68 11.86 -16.72
N ASP A 205 -14.75 11.26 -15.97
CA ASP A 205 -13.84 10.21 -16.40
C ASP A 205 -14.04 8.88 -15.66
N GLY A 206 -15.07 8.73 -14.81
CA GLY A 206 -15.34 7.44 -14.16
C GLY A 206 -16.20 7.51 -12.91
N LEU A 207 -15.77 6.85 -11.84
CA LEU A 207 -16.51 6.72 -10.57
C LEU A 207 -15.63 7.10 -9.39
N SER A 208 -16.18 7.86 -8.44
CA SER A 208 -15.54 8.17 -7.16
C SER A 208 -16.31 7.56 -6.00
N PHE A 209 -15.57 7.04 -5.03
CA PHE A 209 -16.12 6.45 -3.80
C PHE A 209 -15.35 6.95 -2.58
N SER A 210 -16.06 7.19 -1.48
CA SER A 210 -15.46 7.43 -0.17
C SER A 210 -16.16 6.62 0.92
N PHE A 211 -15.41 6.28 1.96
CA PHE A 211 -15.84 5.33 2.98
C PHE A 211 -15.59 5.89 4.38
N ILE A 212 -16.47 5.50 5.29
CA ILE A 212 -16.36 5.72 6.73
C ILE A 212 -16.46 4.37 7.46
N PRO A 213 -16.13 4.29 8.75
CA PRO A 213 -16.36 3.07 9.53
C PRO A 213 -17.83 2.62 9.47
N ASN A 214 -18.08 1.31 9.57
CA ASN A 214 -19.45 0.83 9.78
C ASN A 214 -19.87 1.06 11.24
N GLY A 215 -20.99 1.76 11.45
CA GLY A 215 -21.53 2.11 12.77
C GLY A 215 -22.55 1.13 13.37
N ASP A 216 -22.66 -0.12 12.89
CA ASP A 216 -23.65 -1.08 13.41
C ASP A 216 -23.22 -1.71 14.75
N SER A 217 -21.92 -1.73 15.04
CA SER A 217 -21.38 -2.23 16.31
C SER A 217 -20.00 -1.63 16.61
N ALA A 218 -19.61 -1.63 17.88
CA ALA A 218 -18.25 -1.24 18.28
C ALA A 218 -17.18 -2.08 17.58
N GLU A 219 -17.39 -3.39 17.41
CA GLU A 219 -16.47 -4.27 16.69
C GLU A 219 -16.28 -3.84 15.22
N ARG A 220 -17.38 -3.56 14.51
CA ARG A 220 -17.31 -3.12 13.11
C ARG A 220 -16.67 -1.74 12.99
N PHE A 221 -17.02 -0.83 13.88
CA PHE A 221 -16.44 0.51 13.89
C PHE A 221 -14.94 0.50 14.19
N GLN A 222 -14.52 -0.21 15.24
CA GLN A 222 -13.12 -0.29 15.66
C GLN A 222 -12.24 -1.09 14.69
N SER A 223 -12.83 -1.92 13.82
CA SER A 223 -12.10 -2.58 12.72
C SER A 223 -11.48 -1.58 11.74
N PHE A 224 -12.03 -0.36 11.69
CA PHE A 224 -11.56 0.78 10.92
C PHE A 224 -10.55 1.60 11.72
N PHE A 225 -9.44 0.97 12.12
CA PHE A 225 -8.41 1.64 12.92
C PHE A 225 -7.90 2.93 12.22
N PRO A 226 -8.12 4.14 12.79
CA PRO A 226 -7.93 5.40 12.06
C PRO A 226 -6.49 5.71 11.63
N ALA A 227 -5.48 5.15 12.29
CA ALA A 227 -4.08 5.39 11.89
C ALA A 227 -3.63 4.52 10.69
N CYS A 228 -4.45 3.57 10.24
CA CYS A 228 -4.17 2.67 9.12
C CYS A 228 -5.42 2.46 8.25
N THR A 229 -6.05 3.54 7.78
CA THR A 229 -7.22 3.46 6.90
C THR A 229 -6.82 3.05 5.49
N THR A 230 -7.58 2.13 4.92
CA THR A 230 -7.43 1.66 3.54
C THR A 230 -8.79 1.70 2.87
N ILE A 231 -8.83 1.60 1.55
CA ILE A 231 -10.08 1.36 0.83
C ILE A 231 -10.58 -0.07 1.10
N PRO A 232 -11.87 -0.37 0.89
CA PRO A 232 -12.36 -1.74 0.96
C PRO A 232 -11.65 -2.64 -0.04
N CYS A 233 -11.57 -3.93 0.29
CA CYS A 233 -11.23 -4.94 -0.69
C CYS A 233 -12.30 -4.93 -1.79
N PHE A 234 -11.89 -5.08 -3.05
CA PHE A 234 -12.82 -5.08 -4.15
C PHE A 234 -12.36 -5.97 -5.30
N ASP A 235 -13.31 -6.40 -6.12
CA ASP A 235 -13.05 -7.00 -7.42
C ASP A 235 -13.88 -6.34 -8.53
N THR A 236 -13.38 -6.48 -9.77
CA THR A 236 -14.07 -6.06 -10.98
C THR A 236 -14.36 -7.24 -11.89
N GLN A 237 -15.52 -7.22 -12.53
CA GLN A 237 -15.94 -8.20 -13.53
C GLN A 237 -16.56 -7.47 -14.72
N TYR A 238 -16.39 -8.03 -15.92
CA TYR A 238 -16.96 -7.47 -17.13
C TYR A 238 -17.59 -8.56 -17.99
N ASP A 239 -18.85 -8.36 -18.36
CA ASP A 239 -19.55 -9.18 -19.35
C ASP A 239 -19.51 -8.46 -20.71
N PRO A 240 -18.79 -8.99 -21.72
CA PRO A 240 -18.70 -8.36 -23.03
C PRO A 240 -20.00 -8.42 -23.84
N ALA A 241 -20.93 -9.34 -23.54
CA ALA A 241 -22.18 -9.48 -24.29
C ALA A 241 -23.11 -8.28 -24.05
N ASP A 242 -23.23 -7.87 -22.80
CA ASP A 242 -24.06 -6.74 -22.37
C ASP A 242 -23.24 -5.47 -22.05
N ARG A 243 -21.91 -5.57 -22.17
CA ARG A 243 -20.92 -4.55 -21.79
C ARG A 243 -21.08 -4.12 -20.34
N ALA A 244 -21.48 -5.05 -19.49
CA ALA A 244 -21.79 -4.81 -18.10
C ALA A 244 -20.53 -4.93 -17.26
N PHE A 245 -20.07 -3.81 -16.69
CA PHE A 245 -19.00 -3.74 -15.72
C PHE A 245 -19.57 -3.76 -14.31
N THR A 246 -19.06 -4.66 -13.48
CA THR A 246 -19.46 -4.85 -12.09
C THR A 246 -18.25 -4.59 -11.19
N LEU A 247 -18.45 -3.77 -10.17
CA LEU A 247 -17.52 -3.55 -9.07
C LEU A 247 -18.17 -4.04 -7.79
N ARG A 248 -17.54 -4.99 -7.10
CA ARG A 248 -17.98 -5.46 -5.79
C ARG A 248 -17.06 -4.91 -4.71
N LEU A 249 -17.64 -4.23 -3.73
CA LEU A 249 -16.95 -3.67 -2.57
C LEU A 249 -17.27 -4.54 -1.36
N TYR A 250 -16.28 -5.30 -0.92
CA TYR A 250 -16.47 -6.27 0.14
C TYR A 250 -16.62 -5.62 1.51
N ASN A 251 -17.45 -6.22 2.38
CA ASN A 251 -17.73 -5.73 3.73
C ASN A 251 -18.11 -4.24 3.76
N THR A 252 -18.86 -3.79 2.76
CA THR A 252 -19.22 -2.38 2.58
C THR A 252 -20.74 -2.26 2.62
N SER A 253 -21.26 -1.65 3.67
CA SER A 253 -22.69 -1.40 3.83
C SER A 253 -23.10 -0.09 3.16
N LEU A 254 -24.34 -0.04 2.64
CA LEU A 254 -24.99 1.19 2.19
C LEU A 254 -25.71 1.91 3.31
N ALA A 255 -26.04 1.24 4.42
CA ALA A 255 -26.56 1.90 5.61
C ALA A 255 -25.91 1.33 6.86
N SER A 256 -25.65 2.21 7.83
CA SER A 256 -25.12 1.85 9.12
C SER A 256 -25.93 2.53 10.22
N GLY A 257 -26.08 1.82 11.33
CA GLY A 257 -26.72 2.29 12.55
C GLY A 257 -25.93 3.37 13.29
N GLY A 258 -26.17 3.45 14.60
CA GLY A 258 -25.55 4.42 15.48
C GLY A 258 -24.36 3.83 16.24
N ILE A 259 -23.31 4.63 16.41
CA ILE A 259 -22.16 4.29 17.26
C ILE A 259 -22.18 5.11 18.56
N GLY A 260 -21.61 4.58 19.64
CA GLY A 260 -21.52 5.26 20.93
C GLY A 260 -20.46 6.36 20.96
N GLN A 261 -20.60 7.32 21.89
CA GLN A 261 -19.62 8.39 22.06
C GLN A 261 -18.24 7.85 22.47
N GLU A 262 -18.19 6.76 23.23
CA GLU A 262 -16.92 6.12 23.63
C GLU A 262 -16.08 5.68 22.42
N ASP A 263 -16.72 5.12 21.40
CA ASP A 263 -16.05 4.70 20.17
C ASP A 263 -15.61 5.89 19.31
N LEU A 264 -16.43 6.96 19.27
CA LEU A 264 -16.06 8.22 18.60
C LEU A 264 -14.84 8.87 19.28
N ASP A 265 -14.84 8.91 20.61
CA ASP A 265 -13.72 9.41 21.41
C ASP A 265 -12.47 8.53 21.20
N TRP A 266 -12.64 7.20 21.12
CA TRP A 266 -11.56 6.25 20.82
C TRP A 266 -10.95 6.48 19.43
N ALA A 267 -11.77 6.79 18.43
CA ALA A 267 -11.27 7.08 17.09
C ALA A 267 -10.33 8.28 17.06
N GLY A 268 -10.40 9.16 18.06
CA GLY A 268 -9.47 10.28 18.24
C GLY A 268 -9.53 11.30 17.11
N THR A 269 -10.61 11.31 16.32
CA THR A 269 -10.82 12.19 15.18
C THR A 269 -12.23 12.75 15.19
N GLY A 270 -12.36 14.05 14.93
CA GLY A 270 -13.67 14.71 14.74
C GLY A 270 -14.29 14.41 13.37
N ALA A 271 -13.64 13.60 12.52
CA ALA A 271 -14.12 13.28 11.17
C ALA A 271 -15.47 12.55 11.18
N TYR A 272 -15.83 11.91 12.29
CA TYR A 272 -17.04 11.08 12.40
C TYR A 272 -18.16 11.70 13.24
N ASP A 273 -17.94 12.90 13.79
CA ASP A 273 -18.89 13.55 14.69
C ASP A 273 -20.21 13.86 13.98
N GLY A 274 -21.31 13.33 14.54
CA GLY A 274 -22.65 13.55 14.01
C GLY A 274 -22.94 12.86 12.66
N LEU A 275 -22.06 11.96 12.19
CA LEU A 275 -22.29 11.21 10.96
C LEU A 275 -23.35 10.11 11.12
N TYR A 276 -23.42 9.46 12.28
CA TYR A 276 -24.26 8.29 12.50
C TYR A 276 -25.62 8.62 13.13
N PRO A 277 -26.71 7.91 12.77
CA PRO A 277 -26.77 6.90 11.71
C PRO A 277 -26.68 7.51 10.31
N TYR A 278 -26.15 6.73 9.37
CA TYR A 278 -25.93 7.16 7.98
C TYR A 278 -26.49 6.13 6.99
N ALA A 279 -27.07 6.61 5.88
CA ALA A 279 -27.52 5.75 4.80
C ALA A 279 -27.27 6.41 3.44
N PHE A 280 -26.60 5.68 2.56
CA PHE A 280 -26.46 5.96 1.15
C PHE A 280 -27.59 5.26 0.37
N PRO A 281 -28.33 5.97 -0.51
CA PRO A 281 -29.48 5.38 -1.19
C PRO A 281 -29.07 4.34 -2.25
N GLU A 282 -29.78 3.21 -2.27
CA GLU A 282 -29.74 2.28 -3.38
C GLU A 282 -30.36 2.87 -4.67
N GLY A 283 -29.88 2.41 -5.82
CA GLY A 283 -30.40 2.77 -7.12
C GLY A 283 -29.37 3.48 -8.00
N GLY A 284 -29.85 4.30 -8.94
CA GLY A 284 -29.00 4.97 -9.93
C GLY A 284 -28.09 6.04 -9.31
N LEU A 285 -26.80 6.03 -9.67
CA LEU A 285 -25.79 6.97 -9.15
C LEU A 285 -25.72 8.32 -9.89
N GLY A 286 -26.64 8.56 -10.82
CA GLY A 286 -26.76 9.85 -11.52
C GLY A 286 -26.96 9.68 -13.01
N ARG A 287 -26.48 10.67 -13.78
CA ARG A 287 -26.57 10.68 -15.24
C ARG A 287 -25.39 9.93 -15.84
N ASP A 288 -25.65 9.30 -16.98
CA ASP A 288 -24.62 8.74 -17.85
C ASP A 288 -23.47 9.74 -18.10
N SER A 289 -22.26 9.20 -18.20
CA SER A 289 -21.06 9.93 -18.58
C SER A 289 -20.57 9.50 -19.97
N HIS A 290 -19.42 10.04 -20.36
CA HIS A 290 -18.73 9.68 -21.60
C HIS A 290 -18.36 8.19 -21.67
N PHE A 291 -18.09 7.59 -20.51
CA PHE A 291 -17.59 6.21 -20.37
C PHE A 291 -18.62 5.24 -19.80
N LEU A 292 -19.60 5.73 -19.04
CA LEU A 292 -20.50 4.90 -18.23
C LEU A 292 -21.96 5.24 -18.48
N ARG A 293 -22.80 4.21 -18.59
CA ARG A 293 -24.27 4.35 -18.66
C ARG A 293 -24.95 3.49 -17.62
N GLU A 294 -26.16 3.89 -17.23
CA GLU A 294 -27.03 3.10 -16.36
C GLU A 294 -26.33 2.66 -15.06
N VAL A 295 -25.51 3.56 -14.48
CA VAL A 295 -24.76 3.23 -13.26
C VAL A 295 -25.73 3.12 -12.09
N SER A 296 -25.71 1.98 -11.41
CA SER A 296 -26.49 1.76 -10.20
C SER A 296 -25.68 1.08 -9.11
N ILE A 297 -26.08 1.31 -7.87
CA ILE A 297 -25.53 0.64 -6.70
C ILE A 297 -26.64 -0.06 -5.91
N ARG A 298 -26.33 -1.22 -5.34
CA ARG A 298 -27.23 -1.98 -4.47
C ARG A 298 -26.46 -2.66 -3.34
N GLN A 299 -27.15 -2.98 -2.25
CA GLN A 299 -26.63 -3.90 -1.25
C GLN A 299 -26.75 -5.34 -1.77
N ASP A 300 -25.74 -6.17 -1.51
CA ASP A 300 -25.70 -7.59 -1.81
C ASP A 300 -25.14 -8.38 -0.62
N GLY A 301 -26.01 -8.77 0.31
CA GLY A 301 -25.57 -9.29 1.60
C GLY A 301 -24.81 -8.20 2.36
N GLU A 302 -23.55 -8.47 2.70
CA GLU A 302 -22.66 -7.53 3.41
C GLU A 302 -21.85 -6.61 2.47
N ASP A 303 -21.99 -6.79 1.16
CA ASP A 303 -21.20 -6.07 0.14
C ASP A 303 -22.04 -5.00 -0.57
N ALA A 304 -21.38 -3.95 -1.03
CA ALA A 304 -21.98 -3.01 -1.98
C ALA A 304 -21.56 -3.40 -3.40
N VAL A 305 -22.53 -3.50 -4.31
CA VAL A 305 -22.28 -3.86 -5.71
C VAL A 305 -22.70 -2.72 -6.61
N VAL A 306 -21.75 -2.23 -7.41
CA VAL A 306 -21.96 -1.21 -8.43
C VAL A 306 -21.96 -1.89 -9.80
N THR A 307 -22.96 -1.57 -10.61
CA THR A 307 -23.07 -2.04 -11.99
C THR A 307 -23.17 -0.86 -12.94
N ALA A 308 -22.48 -0.92 -14.06
CA ALA A 308 -22.53 0.08 -15.12
C ALA A 308 -22.42 -0.59 -16.50
N LYS A 309 -23.01 0.02 -17.52
CA LYS A 309 -22.72 -0.33 -18.92
C LYS A 309 -21.56 0.53 -19.44
N LEU A 310 -20.48 -0.10 -19.89
CA LEU A 310 -19.37 0.62 -20.51
C LEU A 310 -19.76 1.10 -21.91
N THR A 311 -19.41 2.34 -22.24
CA THR A 311 -19.53 2.85 -23.62
C THR A 311 -18.35 2.37 -24.46
N GLU A 312 -18.44 2.51 -25.80
CA GLU A 312 -17.35 2.09 -26.72
C GLU A 312 -16.05 2.86 -26.49
N ARG A 313 -16.14 3.97 -25.76
CA ARG A 313 -15.02 4.83 -25.43
C ARG A 313 -14.26 4.39 -24.19
N ALA A 314 -14.86 3.54 -23.35
CA ALA A 314 -14.19 3.01 -22.15
C ALA A 314 -13.24 1.88 -22.55
N TRP A 315 -12.04 2.27 -23.01
CA TRP A 315 -11.04 1.35 -23.56
C TRP A 315 -10.18 0.70 -22.47
N ARG A 316 -9.67 1.51 -21.55
CA ARG A 316 -8.92 1.04 -20.38
C ARG A 316 -9.43 1.70 -19.11
N PHE A 317 -9.18 1.06 -17.97
CA PHE A 317 -9.41 1.67 -16.67
C PHE A 317 -8.21 1.55 -15.73
N THR A 318 -8.14 2.43 -14.75
CA THR A 318 -7.14 2.41 -13.67
C THR A 318 -7.79 2.83 -12.36
N VAL A 319 -7.08 2.61 -11.24
CA VAL A 319 -7.57 2.94 -9.90
C VAL A 319 -6.65 3.95 -9.24
N ARG A 320 -7.23 4.98 -8.64
CA ARG A 320 -6.51 5.98 -7.85
C ARG A 320 -7.05 6.02 -6.43
N SER A 321 -6.25 5.64 -5.45
CA SER A 321 -6.60 5.78 -4.04
C SER A 321 -6.23 7.19 -3.52
N SER A 322 -6.98 7.64 -2.54
CA SER A 322 -6.75 8.91 -1.84
C SER A 322 -7.32 8.81 -0.42
N ASN A 323 -6.99 9.76 0.43
CA ASN A 323 -7.53 9.84 1.78
C ASN A 323 -7.93 11.27 2.12
N LEU A 324 -9.06 11.44 2.80
CA LEU A 324 -9.63 12.71 3.22
C LEU A 324 -9.75 12.75 4.76
N GLY A 325 -10.00 13.94 5.31
CA GLY A 325 -10.29 14.07 6.75
C GLY A 325 -9.10 13.74 7.66
N GLY A 326 -7.86 13.98 7.21
CA GLY A 326 -6.65 13.69 8.00
C GLY A 326 -6.42 12.18 8.14
N ASP A 327 -6.53 11.46 7.03
CA ASP A 327 -6.41 10.00 6.93
C ASP A 327 -7.56 9.19 7.55
N ALA A 328 -8.73 9.80 7.75
CA ALA A 328 -9.91 9.14 8.34
C ALA A 328 -10.93 8.68 7.28
N ILE A 329 -10.89 9.21 6.06
CA ILE A 329 -11.90 8.95 5.02
C ILE A 329 -11.19 8.44 3.76
N PRO A 330 -10.87 7.14 3.70
CA PRO A 330 -10.29 6.53 2.52
C PRO A 330 -11.26 6.64 1.35
N SER A 331 -10.70 6.80 0.17
CA SER A 331 -11.44 6.98 -1.07
C SER A 331 -10.66 6.37 -2.22
N PHE A 332 -11.38 6.00 -3.27
CA PHE A 332 -10.73 5.73 -4.55
C PHE A 332 -11.60 6.17 -5.71
N ARG A 333 -10.94 6.29 -6.85
CA ARG A 333 -11.55 6.58 -8.14
C ARG A 333 -11.24 5.45 -9.11
N LEU A 334 -12.26 4.96 -9.80
CA LEU A 334 -12.10 4.24 -11.06
C LEU A 334 -12.07 5.27 -12.17
N VAL A 335 -10.99 5.29 -12.95
CA VAL A 335 -10.80 6.24 -14.05
C VAL A 335 -10.73 5.45 -15.35
N PHE A 336 -11.53 5.85 -16.33
CA PHE A 336 -11.56 5.29 -17.67
C PHE A 336 -10.89 6.24 -18.66
N ARG A 337 -10.33 5.66 -19.71
CA ARG A 337 -9.79 6.42 -20.84
C ARG A 337 -10.22 5.83 -22.18
N GLU A 338 -10.14 6.67 -23.20
CA GLU A 338 -10.25 6.25 -24.60
C GLU A 338 -9.01 5.51 -25.06
N TYR A 339 -9.13 4.83 -26.20
CA TYR A 339 -7.99 4.30 -26.91
C TYR A 339 -7.06 5.46 -27.31
N ASP A 340 -5.79 5.28 -27.01
CA ASP A 340 -4.72 6.21 -27.36
C ASP A 340 -3.62 5.43 -28.07
N TRP A 341 -3.49 5.62 -29.38
CA TRP A 341 -2.50 4.93 -30.21
C TRP A 341 -1.06 5.15 -29.73
N GLU A 342 -0.74 6.28 -29.10
CA GLU A 342 0.61 6.53 -28.57
C GLU A 342 0.91 5.67 -27.35
N GLN A 343 -0.12 5.27 -26.61
CA GLN A 343 -0.01 4.54 -25.35
C GLN A 343 -0.35 3.06 -25.47
N ASP A 344 -1.20 2.67 -26.43
CA ASP A 344 -1.74 1.32 -26.56
C ASP A 344 -1.05 0.49 -27.66
N GLU A 345 -0.25 1.09 -28.56
CA GLU A 345 0.48 0.38 -29.63
C GLU A 345 2.01 0.32 -29.43
N ARG A 346 2.52 0.66 -28.24
CA ARG A 346 3.96 0.64 -27.94
C ARG A 346 4.46 -0.68 -27.38
#